data_AF-A0A7V2REY8-F1
#
_entry.id   AF-A0A7V2REY8-F1
#
_cell.length_a   1.000
_cell.length_b   1.000
_cell.length_c   1.000
_cell.angle_alpha   90.00
_cell.angle_beta   90.00
_cell.angle_gamma   90.00
#
_symmetry.space_group_name_H-M   'P 1'
#
loop_
_entity.id
_entity.type
_entity.pdbx_description
1 polymer ?
#
loop_
_entity_poly.entity_id
_entity_poly.type
_entity_poly.pdbx_seq_one_letter_code
_entity_poly.pdbx_strand_id
1 'polypeptide(L)'
;MSSVRQITEYLNIDLEKELWCCNRCGYELISARENYKKGCLVYIRKDPTTIYNSVLTGPFSFSPDPDWAMLVEFYCPNCGVMIENEMLPPGHPVTHDIELDIDKLKEKYLTAKSDK
;
A
#
# COMPACT_ATOMS: atom_id res chain seq x y z
N MET A 1 -2.62 -1.49 -26.21
CA MET A 1 -2.59 -0.66 -24.98
C MET A 1 -2.79 -1.57 -23.78
N SER A 2 -1.97 -1.41 -22.73
CA SER A 2 -1.97 -2.24 -21.52
C SER A 2 -3.29 -2.12 -20.72
N SER A 3 -3.79 -3.22 -20.17
CA SER A 3 -4.91 -3.27 -19.19
C SER A 3 -4.48 -2.76 -17.81
N VAL A 4 -3.18 -2.66 -17.58
CA VAL A 4 -2.58 -2.23 -16.32
C VAL A 4 -2.58 -0.70 -16.22
N ARG A 5 -2.98 -0.19 -15.06
CA ARG A 5 -2.96 1.24 -14.72
C ARG A 5 -2.19 1.44 -13.42
N GLN A 6 -1.29 2.42 -13.42
CA GLN A 6 -0.58 2.82 -12.23
C GLN A 6 -1.50 3.68 -11.36
N ILE A 7 -1.72 3.25 -10.11
CA ILE A 7 -2.58 3.93 -9.13
C ILE A 7 -1.73 4.72 -8.15
N THR A 8 -0.64 4.12 -7.65
CA THR A 8 0.39 4.81 -6.85
C THR A 8 1.78 4.52 -7.43
N GLU A 9 2.84 5.05 -6.82
CA GLU A 9 4.21 4.79 -7.27
C GLU A 9 4.53 3.29 -7.35
N TYR A 10 4.05 2.49 -6.39
CA TYR A 10 4.38 1.06 -6.29
C TYR A 10 3.19 0.12 -6.48
N LEU A 11 1.99 0.65 -6.71
CA LEU A 11 0.76 -0.13 -6.85
C LEU A 11 0.10 0.11 -8.21
N ASN A 12 -0.06 -0.96 -8.97
CA ASN A 12 -0.82 -1.02 -10.21
C ASN A 12 -2.12 -1.80 -10.02
N ILE A 13 -3.12 -1.52 -10.84
CA ILE A 13 -4.30 -2.37 -11.04
C ILE A 13 -4.27 -2.98 -12.44
N ASP A 14 -4.45 -4.30 -12.55
CA ASP A 14 -4.78 -4.97 -13.81
C ASP A 14 -6.31 -5.01 -13.96
N LEU A 15 -6.85 -4.22 -14.90
CA LEU A 15 -8.30 -4.10 -15.10
C LEU A 15 -8.94 -5.31 -15.80
N GLU A 16 -8.14 -6.14 -16.49
CA GLU A 16 -8.66 -7.37 -17.12
C GLU A 16 -8.74 -8.50 -16.10
N LYS A 17 -7.72 -8.62 -15.23
CA LYS A 17 -7.70 -9.65 -14.16
C LYS A 17 -8.39 -9.21 -12.87
N GLU A 18 -8.65 -7.92 -12.70
CA GLU A 18 -9.11 -7.30 -11.45
C GLU A 18 -8.18 -7.61 -10.26
N LEU A 19 -6.87 -7.41 -10.47
CA LEU A 19 -5.85 -7.66 -9.45
C LEU A 19 -5.07 -6.39 -9.12
N TRP A 20 -4.77 -6.21 -7.84
CA TRP A 20 -3.68 -5.36 -7.40
C TRP A 20 -2.34 -6.02 -7.74
N CYS A 21 -1.43 -5.25 -8.32
CA CYS A 21 -0.11 -5.72 -8.74
C CYS A 21 0.98 -4.77 -8.25
N CYS A 22 2.13 -5.31 -7.88
CA CYS A 22 3.30 -4.49 -7.60
C CYS A 22 3.80 -3.83 -8.89
N ASN A 23 3.87 -2.49 -8.93
CA ASN A 23 4.37 -1.76 -10.10
C ASN A 23 5.86 -2.05 -10.39
N ARG A 24 6.65 -2.41 -9.36
CA ARG A 24 8.09 -2.63 -9.51
C ARG A 24 8.47 -3.97 -10.11
N CYS A 25 7.75 -5.03 -9.77
CA CYS A 25 8.11 -6.39 -10.18
C CYS A 25 6.99 -7.16 -10.88
N GLY A 26 5.79 -6.59 -11.00
CA GLY A 26 4.63 -7.22 -11.63
C GLY A 26 3.95 -8.30 -10.80
N TYR A 27 4.38 -8.54 -9.55
CA TYR A 27 3.78 -9.55 -8.69
C TYR A 27 2.30 -9.24 -8.41
N GLU A 28 1.44 -10.22 -8.62
CA GLU A 28 0.00 -10.15 -8.34
C GLU A 28 -0.23 -10.32 -6.83
N LEU A 29 -0.78 -9.28 -6.19
CA LEU A 29 -0.93 -9.22 -4.73
C LEU A 29 -2.22 -9.89 -4.27
N ILE A 30 -3.37 -9.35 -4.70
CA ILE A 30 -4.71 -9.76 -4.29
C ILE A 30 -5.75 -9.18 -5.26
N SER A 31 -7.02 -9.61 -5.15
CA SER A 31 -8.16 -8.98 -5.81
C SER A 31 -8.15 -7.46 -5.63
N ALA A 32 -8.38 -6.73 -6.71
CA ALA A 32 -8.53 -5.28 -6.68
C ALA A 32 -9.81 -4.80 -5.96
N ARG A 33 -10.74 -5.71 -5.69
CA ARG A 33 -11.96 -5.47 -4.89
C ARG A 33 -11.70 -5.52 -3.38
N GLU A 34 -10.50 -5.90 -2.98
CA GLU A 34 -10.05 -5.96 -1.58
C GLU A 34 -9.04 -4.84 -1.29
N ASN A 35 -8.83 -4.58 0.00
CA ASN A 35 -7.72 -3.75 0.45
C ASN A 35 -6.38 -4.41 0.03
N TYR A 36 -5.60 -3.75 -0.82
CA TYR A 36 -4.31 -4.26 -1.33
C TYR A 36 -3.34 -4.63 -0.21
N LYS A 37 -3.45 -3.98 0.96
CA LYS A 37 -2.61 -4.24 2.14
C LYS A 37 -2.75 -5.68 2.64
N LYS A 38 -3.89 -6.34 2.42
CA LYS A 38 -4.09 -7.77 2.74
C LYS A 38 -3.23 -8.71 1.89
N GLY A 39 -2.77 -8.27 0.72
CA GLY A 39 -1.86 -9.01 -0.16
C GLY A 39 -0.38 -8.70 0.08
N CYS A 40 -0.06 -7.86 1.06
CA CYS A 40 1.31 -7.46 1.38
C CYS A 40 1.89 -8.27 2.55
N LEU A 41 3.22 -8.33 2.63
CA LEU A 41 3.90 -8.67 3.89
C LEU A 41 3.84 -7.44 4.81
N VAL A 42 3.55 -7.65 6.09
CA VAL A 42 3.40 -6.55 7.05
C VAL A 42 4.49 -6.63 8.11
N TYR A 43 5.15 -5.49 8.36
CA TYR A 43 6.05 -5.33 9.49
C TYR A 43 5.54 -4.21 10.40
N ILE A 44 5.36 -4.54 11.68
CA ILE A 44 4.99 -3.56 12.71
C ILE A 44 6.26 -3.13 13.42
N ARG A 45 6.74 -1.94 13.09
CA ARG A 45 7.87 -1.31 13.76
C ARG A 45 7.39 -0.67 15.06
N LYS A 46 7.60 -1.40 16.14
CA LYS A 46 7.27 -0.96 17.51
C LYS A 46 8.27 0.04 18.09
N ASP A 47 9.48 0.12 17.54
CA ASP A 47 10.49 1.08 17.98
C ASP A 47 10.69 2.16 16.91
N PRO A 48 10.06 3.34 17.06
CA PRO A 48 10.19 4.44 16.11
C PRO A 48 11.61 4.99 16.04
N THR A 49 12.45 4.81 17.07
CA THR A 49 13.82 5.37 17.10
C THR A 49 14.73 4.78 16.04
N THR A 50 14.38 3.60 15.52
CA THR A 50 15.05 2.97 14.38
C THR A 50 14.91 3.74 13.06
N ILE A 51 13.97 4.69 12.99
CA ILE A 51 13.73 5.58 11.85
C ILE A 51 13.94 7.05 12.26
N TYR A 52 13.35 7.45 13.38
CA TYR A 52 13.44 8.81 13.91
C TYR A 52 14.61 8.91 14.89
N ASN A 53 15.78 9.28 14.36
CA ASN A 53 16.97 9.46 15.19
C ASN A 53 16.79 10.69 16.10
N SER A 54 16.45 10.45 17.37
CA SER A 54 16.33 11.53 18.35
C SER A 54 17.67 11.84 19.01
N VAL A 55 18.10 13.10 18.89
CA VAL A 55 19.26 13.63 19.62
C VAL A 55 18.98 13.94 21.09
N LEU A 56 17.70 13.91 21.50
CA LEU A 56 17.26 14.14 22.86
C LEU A 56 16.87 12.82 23.51
N THR A 57 17.23 12.67 24.78
CA THR A 57 16.83 11.53 25.61
C THR A 57 15.81 11.98 26.65
N GLY A 58 14.89 11.09 27.04
CA GLY A 58 13.84 11.37 28.03
C GLY A 58 12.42 11.19 27.49
N PRO A 59 11.40 11.51 28.31
CA PRO A 59 9.99 11.24 27.99
C PRO A 59 9.45 12.12 26.84
N PHE A 60 10.14 13.22 26.54
CA PHE A 60 9.83 14.08 25.40
C PHE A 60 11.06 14.11 24.49
N SER A 61 10.95 13.48 23.33
CA SER A 61 12.01 13.39 22.34
C SER A 61 11.48 13.79 20.96
N PHE A 62 12.36 13.79 19.96
CA PHE A 62 12.00 13.95 18.55
C PHE A 62 11.61 12.63 17.86
N SER A 63 11.50 11.54 18.62
CA SER A 63 10.95 10.26 18.16
C SER A 63 9.53 10.10 18.71
N PRO A 64 8.58 9.54 17.92
CA PRO A 64 7.27 9.16 18.45
C PRO A 64 7.39 8.23 19.65
N ASP A 65 6.46 8.36 20.60
CA ASP A 65 6.34 7.47 21.74
C ASP A 65 5.80 6.10 21.28
N PRO A 66 6.51 4.98 21.53
CA PRO A 66 6.12 3.65 21.05
C PRO A 66 4.81 3.13 21.67
N ASP A 67 4.38 3.67 22.82
CA ASP A 67 3.09 3.32 23.43
C ASP A 67 1.92 4.04 22.75
N TRP A 68 2.21 5.09 21.97
CA TRP A 68 1.21 5.94 21.32
C TRP A 68 1.10 5.67 19.82
N ALA A 69 2.21 5.37 19.17
CA ALA A 69 2.24 5.17 17.72
C ALA A 69 3.25 4.10 17.32
N MET A 70 2.86 3.27 16.36
CA MET A 70 3.71 2.30 15.69
C MET A 70 3.72 2.59 14.19
N LEU A 71 4.82 2.28 13.51
CA LEU A 71 4.85 2.28 12.05
C LEU A 71 4.45 0.90 11.54
N VAL A 72 3.43 0.85 10.69
CA VAL A 72 3.00 -0.37 9.99
C VAL A 72 3.46 -0.25 8.54
N GLU A 73 4.34 -1.13 8.12
CA GLU A 73 4.99 -1.10 6.81
C GLU A 73 4.45 -2.27 5.96
N PHE A 74 4.05 -1.97 4.72
CA PHE A 74 3.46 -2.95 3.79
C PHE A 74 4.41 -3.18 2.62
N TYR A 75 4.87 -4.42 2.47
CA TYR A 75 5.87 -4.80 1.49
C TYR A 75 5.32 -5.75 0.43
N CYS A 76 5.80 -5.60 -0.80
CA CYS A 76 5.58 -6.61 -1.84
C CYS A 76 6.20 -7.94 -1.41
N PRO A 77 5.45 -9.07 -1.42
CA PRO A 77 5.98 -10.38 -1.02
C PRO A 77 7.11 -10.93 -1.91
N ASN A 78 7.25 -10.41 -3.14
CA ASN A 78 8.22 -10.90 -4.10
C ASN A 78 9.52 -10.09 -4.09
N CYS A 79 9.45 -8.77 -4.32
CA CYS A 79 10.65 -7.93 -4.44
C CYS A 79 11.00 -7.13 -3.18
N GLY A 80 10.16 -7.16 -2.15
CA GLY A 80 10.41 -6.45 -0.88
C GLY A 80 10.30 -4.93 -0.94
N VAL A 81 9.84 -4.33 -2.05
CA VAL A 81 9.58 -2.89 -2.08
C VAL A 81 8.48 -2.53 -1.08
N MET A 82 8.69 -1.47 -0.30
CA MET A 82 7.65 -0.90 0.57
C MET A 82 6.61 -0.23 -0.31
N ILE A 83 5.41 -0.81 -0.37
CA ILE A 83 4.29 -0.30 -1.15
C ILE A 83 3.65 0.89 -0.42
N GLU A 84 3.51 0.78 0.90
CA GLU A 84 2.91 1.81 1.75
C GLU A 84 3.44 1.71 3.19
N ASN A 85 3.30 2.79 3.97
CA ASN A 85 3.40 2.76 5.42
C ASN A 85 2.31 3.61 6.10
N GLU A 86 1.97 3.27 7.34
CA GLU A 86 1.04 4.02 8.18
C GLU A 86 1.59 4.20 9.58
N MET A 87 1.32 5.35 10.20
CA MET A 87 1.56 5.53 11.63
C MET A 87 0.24 5.40 12.40
N LEU A 88 0.11 4.31 13.17
CA LEU A 88 -1.13 3.93 13.84
C LEU A 88 -0.92 3.70 15.35
N PRO A 89 -1.92 4.03 16.19
CA PRO A 89 -1.91 3.58 17.58
C PRO A 89 -1.91 2.04 17.72
N PRO A 90 -1.33 1.49 18.79
CA PRO A 90 -1.45 0.06 19.10
C PRO A 90 -2.90 -0.44 19.11
N GLY A 91 -3.17 -1.45 18.29
CA GLY A 91 -4.50 -2.07 18.16
C GLY A 91 -5.48 -1.35 17.22
N HIS A 92 -5.11 -0.20 16.66
CA HIS A 92 -5.93 0.46 15.65
C HIS A 92 -6.04 -0.42 14.37
N PRO A 93 -7.22 -0.50 13.73
CA PRO A 93 -7.37 -1.23 12.47
C PRO A 93 -6.54 -0.60 11.34
N VAL A 94 -6.03 -1.43 10.43
CA VAL A 94 -5.38 -0.94 9.20
C VAL A 94 -6.39 -0.17 8.35
N THR A 95 -6.00 0.98 7.83
CA THR A 95 -6.90 1.83 7.03
C THR A 95 -7.17 1.22 5.66
N HIS A 96 -8.45 1.23 5.24
CA HIS A 96 -8.82 0.99 3.83
C HIS A 96 -8.86 2.32 3.10
N ASP A 97 -7.76 2.63 2.41
CA ASP A 97 -7.44 3.93 1.83
C ASP A 97 -7.83 4.05 0.35
N ILE A 98 -7.88 2.93 -0.38
CA ILE A 98 -8.17 2.92 -1.82
C ILE A 98 -9.35 1.99 -2.12
N GLU A 99 -10.49 2.58 -2.49
CA GLU A 99 -11.67 1.89 -3.01
C GLU A 99 -12.02 2.47 -4.38
N LEU A 100 -11.70 1.74 -5.45
CA LEU A 100 -11.95 2.18 -6.83
C LEU A 100 -13.24 1.57 -7.38
N ASP A 101 -13.98 2.35 -8.16
CA ASP A 101 -15.04 1.83 -9.04
C ASP A 101 -14.38 1.15 -10.25
N ILE A 102 -14.08 -0.14 -10.10
CA ILE A 102 -13.37 -0.94 -11.11
C ILE A 102 -14.21 -1.07 -12.38
N ASP A 103 -15.53 -1.19 -12.27
CA ASP A 103 -16.42 -1.34 -13.42
C ASP A 103 -16.39 -0.07 -14.29
N LYS A 104 -16.43 1.11 -13.67
CA LYS A 104 -16.23 2.38 -14.38
C LYS A 104 -14.84 2.53 -14.98
N LEU A 105 -13.79 2.05 -14.31
CA LEU A 105 -12.45 2.04 -14.88
C LEU A 105 -12.36 1.14 -16.11
N LYS A 106 -12.99 -0.04 -16.08
CA LYS A 106 -13.07 -0.95 -17.23
C LYS A 106 -13.84 -0.31 -18.39
N GLU A 107 -14.99 0.30 -18.14
CA GLU A 107 -15.76 1.07 -19.14
C GLU A 107 -14.92 2.18 -19.80
N LYS A 108 -14.10 2.87 -19.01
CA LYS A 108 -13.27 3.98 -19.54
C LYS A 108 -12.07 3.49 -20.35
N TYR A 109 -11.40 2.43 -19.90
CA TYR A 109 -10.06 2.08 -20.38
C TYR A 109 -10.01 0.81 -21.24
N LEU A 110 -11.03 -0.06 -21.20
CA LEU A 110 -11.07 -1.29 -22.00
C LEU A 110 -12.00 -1.17 -23.22
N THR A 111 -13.12 -0.45 -23.11
CA THR A 111 -14.14 -0.33 -24.18
C THR A 111 -13.82 0.71 -25.26
N ALA A 112 -12.93 1.68 -25.01
CA ALA A 112 -12.52 2.67 -26.03
C ALA A 112 -11.70 2.09 -27.20
N LYS A 113 -11.65 0.75 -27.36
CA LYS A 113 -10.93 0.03 -28.41
C LYS A 113 -11.76 -0.26 -29.67
N SER A 114 -13.09 -0.06 -29.67
CA SER A 114 -13.95 -0.50 -30.79
C SER A 114 -14.11 0.47 -31.96
N ASP A 115 -13.73 1.75 -31.80
CA ASP A 115 -14.17 2.82 -32.73
C ASP A 115 -13.01 3.52 -33.48
N LYS A 116 -11.86 2.86 -33.66
CA LYS A 116 -10.77 3.37 -34.53
C LYS A 116 -10.18 2.30 -35.42
#